data_AF-A0A7J7JZ97-F1
#
_entry.id   AF-A0A7J7JZ97-F1
#
_cell.length_a   1.000
_cell.length_b   1.000
_cell.length_c   1.000
_cell.angle_alpha   90.00
_cell.angle_beta   90.00
_cell.angle_gamma   90.00
#
_symmetry.space_group_name_H-M   'P 1'
#
loop_
_entity.id
_entity.type
_entity.pdbx_description
1 polymer ?
#
loop_
_entity_poly.entity_id
_entity_poly.type
_entity_poly.pdbx_seq_one_letter_code
_entity_poly.pdbx_strand_id
1 'polypeptide(L)'
;MLRSSSVQTFLASLSAVENVHLIASIDHVNAPLMWNQSVVTKYKWLWYDATTFDPYIEETSYENSLFTQQSGNLALRSMINVFKSLTPNAKNIFLLLTNYHLEHCADQSYSGIPFQMLYQKCRENFLVNSDQTLRTQLIEFRDHKLIRSRKGADGAEHIFLPADSSTLRDFLQQVESVDQC
;
A
#
# COMPACT_ATOMS: atom_id res chain seq x y z
N MET A 1 -6.18 10.51 -0.45
CA MET A 1 -7.28 9.97 -1.29
C MET A 1 -8.66 10.58 -1.01
N LEU A 2 -8.81 11.56 -0.10
CA LEU A 2 -10.09 12.21 0.22
C LEU A 2 -10.37 13.50 -0.56
N ARG A 3 -9.53 13.81 -1.57
CA ARG A 3 -9.60 15.07 -2.33
C ARG A 3 -10.70 15.08 -3.41
N SER A 4 -11.28 13.93 -3.73
CA SER A 4 -12.29 13.85 -4.79
C SER A 4 -13.64 14.42 -4.32
N SER A 5 -14.30 15.17 -5.20
CA SER A 5 -15.60 15.78 -4.93
C SER A 5 -16.68 14.74 -4.59
N SER A 6 -16.61 13.55 -5.21
CA SER A 6 -17.51 12.42 -4.91
C SER A 6 -17.42 12.01 -3.44
N VAL A 7 -16.20 11.83 -2.91
CA VAL A 7 -15.97 11.44 -1.51
C VAL A 7 -16.43 12.54 -0.55
N GLN A 8 -16.15 13.80 -0.87
CA GLN A 8 -16.61 14.93 -0.05
C GLN A 8 -18.13 15.05 -0.01
N THR A 9 -18.82 14.76 -1.12
CA THR A 9 -20.28 14.76 -1.18
C THR A 9 -20.88 13.63 -0.34
N PHE A 10 -20.22 12.47 -0.34
CA PHE A 10 -20.61 11.33 0.49
C PHE A 10 -20.45 11.64 1.98
N LEU A 11 -19.28 12.12 2.40
CA LEU A 11 -19.00 12.51 3.78
C LEU A 11 -19.96 13.61 4.28
N ALA A 12 -20.26 14.60 3.44
CA ALA A 12 -21.24 15.63 3.78
C ALA A 12 -22.66 15.08 3.95
N SER A 13 -23.02 14.06 3.17
CA SER A 13 -24.34 13.43 3.33
C SER A 13 -24.39 12.59 4.61
N LEU A 14 -23.26 12.02 5.03
CA LEU A 14 -23.13 11.32 6.29
C LEU A 14 -23.20 12.26 7.51
N SER A 15 -22.54 13.42 7.45
CA SER A 15 -22.57 14.43 8.53
C SER A 15 -23.94 15.09 8.72
N ALA A 16 -24.84 14.96 7.74
CA ALA A 16 -26.20 15.47 7.85
C ALA A 16 -27.11 14.59 8.73
N VAL A 17 -26.68 13.36 9.05
CA VAL A 17 -27.42 12.42 9.90
C VAL A 17 -27.22 12.78 11.38
N GLU A 18 -28.29 12.88 12.15
CA GLU A 18 -28.25 13.34 13.55
C GLU A 18 -27.41 12.45 14.46
N ASN A 19 -27.33 11.15 14.17
CA ASN A 19 -26.55 10.17 14.95
C ASN A 19 -25.06 10.14 14.61
N VAL A 20 -24.60 10.89 13.59
CA VAL A 20 -23.20 10.89 13.16
C VAL A 20 -22.60 12.27 13.37
N HIS A 21 -21.57 12.34 14.20
CA HIS A 21 -20.81 13.56 14.44
C HIS A 21 -19.43 13.44 13.80
N LEU A 22 -18.98 14.51 13.17
CA LEU A 22 -17.72 14.56 12.43
C LEU A 22 -16.78 15.59 13.06
N ILE A 23 -15.55 15.17 13.32
CA ILE A 23 -14.42 16.04 13.64
C ILE A 23 -13.36 15.78 12.58
N ALA A 24 -12.75 16.85 12.06
CA ALA A 24 -11.73 16.76 11.03
C ALA A 24 -10.68 17.87 11.22
N SER A 25 -9.42 17.55 10.89
CA SER A 25 -8.33 18.51 10.76
C SER A 25 -8.09 18.87 9.29
N ILE A 26 -7.49 20.04 9.06
CA ILE A 26 -7.21 20.56 7.72
C ILE A 26 -5.83 21.21 7.73
N ASP A 27 -4.90 20.65 6.97
CA ASP A 27 -3.54 21.19 6.87
C ASP A 27 -3.29 21.93 5.54
N HIS A 28 -4.00 21.55 4.48
CA HIS A 28 -3.78 22.13 3.16
C HIS A 28 -4.47 23.49 3.01
N VAL A 29 -3.73 24.53 2.64
CA VAL A 29 -4.24 25.91 2.47
C VAL A 29 -5.47 25.99 1.56
N ASN A 30 -5.46 25.22 0.48
CA ASN A 30 -6.56 25.18 -0.50
C ASN A 30 -7.67 24.16 -0.17
N ALA A 31 -7.71 23.57 1.02
CA ALA A 31 -8.71 22.56 1.35
C ALA A 31 -10.18 23.05 1.23
N PRO A 32 -10.54 24.29 1.62
CA PRO A 32 -11.92 24.76 1.47
C PRO A 32 -12.41 24.87 0.01
N LEU A 33 -11.48 24.96 -0.97
CA LEU A 33 -11.83 24.99 -2.39
C LEU A 33 -12.47 23.70 -2.90
N MET A 34 -12.37 22.60 -2.12
CA MET A 34 -12.99 21.34 -2.47
C MET A 34 -14.49 21.30 -2.19
N TRP A 35 -15.05 22.28 -1.46
CA TRP A 35 -16.43 22.27 -1.03
C TRP A 35 -17.28 23.28 -1.80
N ASN A 36 -18.31 22.76 -2.48
CA ASN A 36 -19.37 23.58 -3.04
C ASN A 36 -20.34 24.03 -1.95
N GLN A 37 -21.14 25.07 -2.23
CA GLN A 37 -22.12 25.61 -1.27
C GLN A 37 -23.01 24.52 -0.65
N SER A 38 -23.49 23.56 -1.45
CA SER A 38 -24.33 22.46 -0.97
C SER A 38 -23.63 21.53 0.03
N VAL A 39 -22.32 21.33 -0.14
CA VAL A 39 -21.48 20.47 0.72
C VAL A 39 -21.21 21.18 2.04
N VAL A 40 -20.86 22.47 1.99
CA VAL A 40 -20.62 23.30 3.19
C VAL A 40 -21.85 23.37 4.08
N THR A 41 -23.05 23.56 3.50
CA THR A 41 -24.31 23.62 4.27
C THR A 41 -24.59 22.32 5.03
N LYS A 42 -24.21 21.16 4.46
CA LYS A 42 -24.42 19.85 5.09
C LYS A 42 -23.44 19.55 6.22
N TYR A 43 -22.19 20.00 6.09
CA TYR A 43 -21.18 19.77 7.12
C TYR A 43 -21.40 20.58 8.39
N LYS A 44 -22.07 21.75 8.30
CA LYS A 44 -22.35 22.65 9.44
C LYS A 44 -21.08 22.89 10.30
N TRP A 45 -19.97 23.22 9.64
CA TRP A 45 -18.67 23.37 10.32
C TRP A 45 -18.67 24.48 11.38
N LEU A 46 -18.06 24.17 12.51
CA LEU A 46 -17.62 25.13 13.52
C LEU A 46 -16.09 25.14 13.51
N TRP A 47 -15.50 26.28 13.15
CA TRP A 47 -14.06 26.40 12.99
C TRP A 47 -13.40 26.74 14.31
N TYR A 48 -12.36 25.98 14.65
CA TYR A 48 -11.50 26.23 15.80
C TYR A 48 -10.05 26.37 15.33
N ASP A 49 -9.35 27.33 15.92
CA ASP A 49 -7.92 27.49 15.72
C ASP A 49 -7.15 26.56 16.68
N ALA A 50 -6.28 25.73 16.12
CA ALA A 50 -5.54 24.70 16.83
C ALA A 50 -4.07 24.65 16.35
N THR A 51 -3.40 25.80 16.29
CA THR A 51 -1.97 25.89 15.93
C THR A 51 -1.08 25.37 17.06
N THR A 52 -0.57 24.14 16.96
CA THR A 52 0.28 23.52 18.00
C THR A 52 1.79 23.68 17.78
N PHE A 53 2.23 24.00 16.55
CA PHE A 53 3.64 23.99 16.12
C PHE A 53 4.35 22.62 16.24
N ASP A 54 3.60 21.53 16.41
CA ASP A 54 4.17 20.18 16.42
C ASP A 54 4.64 19.75 15.02
N PRO A 55 5.71 18.94 14.93
CA PRO A 55 6.24 18.50 13.65
C PRO A 55 5.35 17.43 13.00
N TYR A 56 5.13 17.55 11.69
CA TYR A 56 4.36 16.63 10.85
C TYR A 56 5.11 15.33 10.49
N ILE A 57 5.60 14.60 11.49
CA ILE A 57 6.47 13.42 11.29
C ILE A 57 5.70 12.27 10.61
N GLU A 58 4.47 12.01 11.05
CA GLU A 58 3.66 10.91 10.54
C GLU A 58 2.98 11.28 9.21
N GLU A 59 2.55 12.53 9.06
CA GLU A 59 1.82 13.03 7.90
C GLU A 59 2.74 13.15 6.67
N THR A 60 3.98 13.62 6.85
CA THR A 60 4.96 13.76 5.76
C THR A 60 5.67 12.45 5.43
N SER A 61 5.52 11.42 6.26
CA SER A 61 6.22 10.13 6.05
C SER A 61 5.84 9.42 4.75
N TYR A 62 4.68 9.77 4.17
CA TYR A 62 4.16 9.19 2.94
C TYR A 62 4.35 10.09 1.70
N GLU A 63 4.99 11.25 1.85
CA GLU A 63 5.23 12.19 0.75
C GLU A 63 6.63 12.01 0.14
N ASN A 64 6.70 12.15 -1.19
CA ASN A 64 7.97 12.20 -1.91
C ASN A 64 8.60 13.59 -1.68
N SER A 65 9.48 13.72 -0.68
CA SER A 65 10.28 14.93 -0.53
C SER A 65 11.33 15.02 -1.64
N LEU A 66 11.55 16.24 -2.14
CA LEU A 66 12.49 16.52 -3.23
C LEU A 66 13.94 16.15 -2.85
N PHE A 67 14.24 16.16 -1.54
CA PHE A 67 15.51 15.69 -0.98
C PHE A 67 15.57 14.17 -0.74
N THR A 68 14.44 13.44 -0.79
CA THR A 68 14.37 11.98 -0.66
C THR A 68 14.27 11.24 -1.99
N GLN A 69 14.63 11.87 -3.12
CA GLN A 69 14.78 11.19 -4.42
C GLN A 69 15.81 10.03 -4.40
N GLN A 70 16.50 9.78 -3.29
CA GLN A 70 17.47 8.71 -3.12
C GLN A 70 17.09 7.60 -2.13
N SER A 71 15.83 7.47 -1.70
CA SER A 71 15.53 6.42 -0.72
C SER A 71 14.25 5.67 -1.02
N GLY A 72 14.40 4.39 -1.36
CA GLY A 72 13.34 3.37 -1.30
C GLY A 72 12.65 3.25 0.07
N ASN A 73 12.96 4.12 1.05
CA ASN A 73 12.35 4.21 2.38
C ASN A 73 10.85 4.56 2.32
N LEU A 74 10.40 5.39 1.38
CA LEU A 74 8.96 5.60 1.17
C LEU A 74 8.29 4.31 0.67
N ALA A 75 8.92 3.63 -0.29
CA ALA A 75 8.44 2.36 -0.79
C ALA A 75 8.44 1.29 0.31
N LEU A 76 9.45 1.29 1.19
CA LEU A 76 9.57 0.41 2.36
C LEU A 76 8.42 0.64 3.33
N ARG A 77 8.20 1.89 3.78
CA ARG A 77 7.12 2.22 4.73
C ARG A 77 5.75 1.90 4.16
N SER A 78 5.52 2.26 2.89
CA SER A 78 4.29 1.89 2.17
C SER A 78 4.11 0.37 2.10
N MET A 79 5.18 -0.37 1.78
CA MET A 79 5.17 -1.83 1.71
C MET A 79 4.87 -2.45 3.08
N ILE A 80 5.47 -1.96 4.17
CA ILE A 80 5.19 -2.41 5.54
C ILE A 80 3.75 -2.13 5.93
N ASN A 81 3.24 -0.94 5.63
CA ASN A 81 1.87 -0.60 6.00
C ASN A 81 0.85 -1.49 5.27
N VAL A 82 1.05 -1.70 3.96
CA VAL A 82 0.24 -2.65 3.19
C VAL A 82 0.40 -4.06 3.75
N PHE A 83 1.63 -4.50 4.01
CA PHE A 83 1.91 -5.84 4.56
C PHE A 83 1.19 -6.08 5.89
N LYS A 84 1.13 -5.08 6.78
CA LYS A 84 0.38 -5.17 8.05
C LYS A 84 -1.12 -5.43 7.84
N SER A 85 -1.71 -4.86 6.79
CA SER A 85 -3.14 -5.04 6.45
C SER A 85 -3.47 -6.37 5.75
N LEU A 86 -2.47 -7.10 5.25
CA LEU A 86 -2.67 -8.36 4.54
C LEU A 86 -3.12 -9.50 5.47
N THR A 87 -3.85 -10.46 4.90
CA THR A 87 -4.19 -11.71 5.60
C THR A 87 -2.93 -12.56 5.89
N PRO A 88 -2.93 -13.44 6.92
CA PRO A 88 -1.75 -14.26 7.24
C PRO A 88 -1.21 -15.08 6.06
N ASN A 89 -2.10 -15.67 5.26
CA ASN A 89 -1.71 -16.42 4.06
C ASN A 89 -1.10 -15.51 2.99
N ALA A 90 -1.66 -14.32 2.79
CA ALA A 90 -1.13 -13.33 1.87
C ALA A 90 0.27 -12.84 2.29
N LYS A 91 0.49 -12.61 3.60
CA LYS A 91 1.81 -12.29 4.15
C LYS A 91 2.83 -13.37 3.80
N ASN A 92 2.49 -14.64 4.02
CA ASN A 92 3.39 -15.77 3.71
C ASN A 92 3.68 -15.90 2.21
N ILE A 93 2.69 -15.68 1.34
CA ILE A 93 2.90 -15.66 -0.12
C ILE A 93 3.88 -14.53 -0.50
N PHE A 94 3.71 -13.35 0.10
CA PHE A 94 4.59 -12.21 -0.16
C PHE A 94 6.02 -12.45 0.33
N LEU A 95 6.19 -13.07 1.51
CA LEU A 95 7.50 -13.46 2.05
C LEU A 95 8.19 -14.50 1.15
N LEU A 96 7.46 -15.52 0.70
CA LEU A 96 7.98 -16.53 -0.23
C LEU A 96 8.46 -15.88 -1.55
N LEU A 97 7.69 -14.94 -2.07
CA LEU A 97 8.04 -14.21 -3.29
C LEU A 97 9.28 -13.31 -3.07
N THR A 98 9.37 -12.65 -1.91
CA THR A 98 10.50 -11.78 -1.53
C THR A 98 11.80 -12.58 -1.38
N ASN A 99 11.75 -13.72 -0.68
CA ASN A 99 12.91 -14.60 -0.51
C ASN A 99 13.40 -15.14 -1.86
N TYR A 100 12.47 -15.63 -2.69
CA TYR A 100 12.82 -16.11 -4.03
C TYR A 100 13.45 -15.02 -4.89
N HIS A 101 12.94 -13.79 -4.80
CA HIS A 101 13.51 -12.65 -5.51
C HIS A 101 14.93 -12.33 -5.03
N LEU A 102 15.18 -12.32 -3.72
CA LEU A 102 16.51 -12.03 -3.15
C LEU A 102 17.55 -13.10 -3.49
N GLU A 103 17.16 -14.37 -3.53
CA GLU A 103 18.03 -15.48 -3.93
C GLU A 103 18.48 -15.37 -5.39
N HIS A 104 17.59 -14.95 -6.29
CA HIS A 104 17.84 -14.93 -7.74
C HIS A 104 18.19 -13.53 -8.28
N CYS A 105 18.19 -12.50 -7.43
CA CYS A 105 18.56 -11.13 -7.82
C CYS A 105 20.03 -11.01 -8.29
N ALA A 106 20.88 -11.98 -7.93
CA ALA A 106 22.28 -12.04 -8.37
C ALA A 106 22.41 -12.41 -9.86
N ASP A 107 21.40 -13.07 -10.44
CA ASP A 107 21.43 -13.54 -11.82
C ASP A 107 20.99 -12.43 -12.78
N GLN A 108 21.86 -12.04 -13.71
CA GLN A 108 21.57 -11.00 -14.71
C GLN A 108 20.40 -11.36 -15.66
N SER A 109 19.99 -12.64 -15.71
CA SER A 109 18.88 -13.14 -16.54
C SER A 109 17.55 -13.22 -15.78
N TYR A 110 17.48 -12.76 -14.52
CA TYR A 110 16.27 -12.91 -13.72
C TYR A 110 15.18 -11.91 -14.14
N SER A 111 14.09 -12.43 -14.73
CA SER A 111 12.93 -11.63 -15.14
C SER A 111 11.71 -11.80 -14.22
N GLY A 112 11.86 -12.45 -13.05
CA GLY A 112 10.77 -12.75 -12.11
C GLY A 112 10.48 -14.26 -11.99
N ILE A 113 9.63 -14.62 -11.01
CA ILE A 113 9.16 -16.00 -10.83
C ILE A 113 8.02 -16.30 -11.83
N PRO A 114 8.06 -17.42 -12.57
CA PRO A 114 6.94 -17.80 -13.42
C PRO A 114 5.75 -18.23 -12.54
N PHE A 115 4.55 -17.84 -12.95
CA PHE A 115 3.32 -18.07 -12.19
C PHE A 115 3.11 -19.55 -11.80
N GLN A 116 3.44 -20.49 -12.70
CA GLN A 116 3.30 -21.92 -12.43
C GLN A 116 4.19 -22.40 -11.28
N MET A 117 5.44 -21.92 -11.19
CA MET A 117 6.35 -22.25 -10.09
C MET A 117 5.88 -21.63 -8.77
N LEU A 118 5.41 -20.38 -8.81
CA LEU A 118 4.85 -19.73 -7.62
C LEU A 118 3.64 -20.51 -7.09
N TYR A 119 2.73 -20.90 -7.97
CA TYR A 119 1.56 -21.71 -7.60
C TYR A 119 1.96 -23.04 -6.97
N GLN A 120 2.94 -23.74 -7.54
CA GLN A 120 3.45 -24.99 -6.97
C GLN A 120 4.00 -24.78 -5.55
N LYS A 121 4.87 -23.78 -5.34
CA LYS A 121 5.43 -23.47 -4.02
C LYS A 121 4.37 -23.03 -3.01
N CYS A 122 3.36 -22.27 -3.42
CA CYS A 122 2.25 -21.88 -2.55
C CYS A 122 1.40 -23.09 -2.15
N ARG A 123 1.21 -24.06 -3.04
CA ARG A 123 0.46 -25.29 -2.77
C ARG A 123 1.23 -26.24 -1.85
N GLU A 124 2.54 -26.36 -2.02
CA GLU A 124 3.42 -27.15 -1.15
C GLU A 124 3.42 -26.63 0.29
N ASN A 125 3.34 -25.30 0.47
CA ASN A 125 3.25 -24.66 1.78
C ASN A 125 1.81 -24.48 2.31
N PHE A 126 0.81 -25.12 1.66
CA PHE A 126 -0.61 -25.04 2.03
C PHE A 126 -1.18 -23.60 2.12
N LEU A 127 -0.61 -22.64 1.39
CA LEU A 127 -1.02 -21.23 1.43
C LEU A 127 -2.28 -20.95 0.61
N VAL A 128 -2.51 -21.74 -0.43
CA VAL A 128 -3.60 -21.53 -1.41
C VAL A 128 -4.26 -22.84 -1.79
N ASN A 129 -5.59 -22.82 -1.94
CA ASN A 129 -6.42 -23.96 -2.32
C ASN A 129 -6.65 -24.12 -3.83
N SER A 130 -6.65 -23.03 -4.61
CA SER A 130 -6.95 -23.03 -6.05
C SER A 130 -6.15 -21.97 -6.81
N ASP A 131 -5.97 -22.17 -8.12
CA ASP A 131 -5.32 -21.19 -9.01
C ASP A 131 -5.99 -19.82 -8.94
N GLN A 132 -7.33 -19.81 -8.90
CA GLN A 132 -8.12 -18.59 -8.87
C GLN A 132 -7.88 -17.77 -7.59
N THR A 133 -7.72 -18.45 -6.45
CA THR A 133 -7.43 -17.78 -5.17
C THR A 133 -6.08 -17.09 -5.22
N LEU A 134 -5.05 -17.72 -5.80
CA LEU A 134 -3.74 -17.09 -5.97
C LEU A 134 -3.84 -15.89 -6.91
N ARG A 135 -4.60 -15.99 -8.01
CA ARG A 135 -4.80 -14.88 -8.95
C ARG A 135 -5.46 -13.68 -8.27
N THR A 136 -6.49 -13.90 -7.45
CA THR A 136 -7.12 -12.81 -6.69
C THR A 136 -6.11 -12.11 -5.77
N GLN A 137 -5.27 -12.88 -5.08
CA GLN A 137 -4.23 -12.32 -4.21
C GLN A 137 -3.18 -11.51 -5.00
N LEU A 138 -2.80 -11.98 -6.19
CA LEU A 138 -1.88 -11.26 -7.07
C LEU A 138 -2.50 -9.97 -7.62
N ILE A 139 -3.81 -9.96 -7.89
CA ILE A 139 -4.52 -8.73 -8.29
C ILE A 139 -4.45 -7.69 -7.16
N GLU A 140 -4.71 -8.10 -5.92
CA GLU A 140 -4.59 -7.22 -4.75
C GLU A 140 -3.17 -6.65 -4.61
N PHE A 141 -2.14 -7.49 -4.72
CA PHE A 141 -0.74 -7.03 -4.69
C PHE A 141 -0.40 -6.07 -5.83
N ARG A 142 -1.00 -6.25 -7.01
CA ARG A 142 -0.83 -5.36 -8.16
C ARG A 142 -1.53 -4.01 -7.94
N ASP A 143 -2.72 -4.01 -7.34
CA ASP A 143 -3.47 -2.80 -7.03
C ASP A 143 -2.73 -1.93 -6.01
N HIS A 144 -2.05 -2.56 -5.05
CA HIS A 144 -1.13 -1.88 -4.12
C HIS A 144 0.26 -1.57 -4.71
N LYS A 145 0.50 -1.86 -5.99
CA LYS A 145 1.77 -1.66 -6.71
C LYS A 145 2.98 -2.36 -6.07
N LEU A 146 2.74 -3.43 -5.30
CA LEU A 146 3.78 -4.23 -4.68
C LEU A 146 4.47 -5.16 -5.68
N ILE A 147 3.72 -5.66 -6.67
CA ILE A 147 4.24 -6.54 -7.71
C ILE A 147 3.95 -5.97 -9.10
N ARG A 148 4.78 -6.37 -10.06
CA ARG A 148 4.49 -6.21 -11.49
C ARG A 148 4.54 -7.57 -12.17
N SER A 149 3.63 -7.79 -13.11
CA SER A 149 3.70 -8.95 -14.00
C SER A 149 4.16 -8.54 -15.39
N ARG A 150 5.07 -9.33 -15.96
CA ARG A 150 5.55 -9.20 -17.34
C ARG A 150 5.32 -10.54 -18.03
N LYS A 151 4.79 -10.51 -19.26
CA LYS A 151 4.72 -11.71 -20.10
C LYS A 151 6.09 -11.92 -20.74
N GLY A 152 6.68 -13.09 -20.52
CA GLY A 152 7.95 -13.49 -21.14
C GLY A 152 7.78 -13.82 -22.62
N ALA A 153 8.90 -14.00 -23.33
CA ALA A 153 8.91 -14.42 -24.72
C ALA A 153 8.21 -15.77 -24.94
N ASP A 154 8.24 -16.64 -23.93
CA ASP A 154 7.59 -17.96 -23.92
C ASP A 154 6.08 -17.89 -23.63
N GLY A 155 5.50 -16.69 -23.52
CA GLY A 155 4.09 -16.47 -23.19
C GLY A 155 3.74 -16.68 -21.70
N ALA A 156 4.68 -17.18 -20.90
CA ALA A 156 4.51 -17.36 -19.46
C ALA A 156 4.51 -16.01 -18.71
N GLU A 157 3.59 -15.87 -17.75
CA GLU A 157 3.51 -14.70 -16.86
C GLU A 157 4.58 -14.79 -15.78
N HIS A 158 5.50 -13.82 -15.77
CA HIS A 158 6.56 -13.68 -14.77
C HIS A 158 6.19 -12.55 -13.82
N ILE A 159 6.32 -12.81 -12.52
CA ILE A 159 5.97 -11.89 -11.44
C ILE A 159 7.27 -11.43 -10.78
N PHE A 160 7.44 -10.12 -10.62
CA PHE A 160 8.62 -9.53 -9.99
C PHE A 160 8.25 -8.36 -9.09
N LEU A 161 9.14 -8.09 -8.11
CA LEU A 161 9.04 -6.94 -7.22
C LEU A 161 9.74 -5.74 -7.89
N PRO A 162 9.09 -4.57 -8.01
CA PRO A 162 9.68 -3.36 -8.56
C PRO A 162 10.54 -2.59 -7.52
N ALA A 163 10.96 -3.23 -6.43
CA ALA A 163 11.71 -2.63 -5.34
C ALA A 163 13.19 -3.06 -5.37
N ASP A 164 14.07 -2.18 -4.89
CA ASP A 164 15.50 -2.47 -4.83
C ASP A 164 15.81 -3.58 -3.81
N SER A 165 16.85 -4.37 -4.10
CA SER A 165 17.26 -5.48 -3.22
C SER A 165 17.69 -5.04 -1.83
N SER A 166 18.26 -3.84 -1.68
CA SER A 166 18.53 -3.23 -0.36
C SER A 166 17.25 -2.99 0.44
N THR A 167 16.24 -2.40 -0.21
CA THR A 167 14.94 -2.09 0.41
C THR A 167 14.21 -3.37 0.84
N LEU A 168 14.29 -4.45 0.05
CA LEU A 168 13.69 -5.73 0.39
C LEU A 168 14.38 -6.43 1.57
N ARG A 169 15.70 -6.27 1.72
CA ARG A 169 16.43 -6.76 2.90
C ARG A 169 16.04 -6.00 4.16
N ASP A 170 15.97 -4.67 4.07
CA ASP A 170 15.54 -3.82 5.19
C ASP A 170 14.09 -4.15 5.60
N PHE A 171 13.22 -4.44 4.62
CA PHE A 171 11.85 -4.90 4.86
C PHE A 171 11.82 -6.22 5.64
N LEU A 172 12.58 -7.24 5.22
CA LEU A 172 12.63 -8.53 5.92
C LEU A 172 13.13 -8.36 7.36
N GLN A 173 14.18 -7.58 7.58
CA GLN A 173 14.72 -7.31 8.91
C GLN A 173 13.68 -6.67 9.84
N GLN A 174 12.89 -5.72 9.31
CA GLN A 174 11.83 -5.08 10.09
C GLN A 174 10.65 -6.03 10.38
N VAL A 175 10.27 -6.89 9.43
CA VAL A 175 9.19 -7.87 9.66
C VAL A 175 9.60 -8.93 10.69
N GLU A 176 10.82 -9.47 10.60
CA GLU A 176 11.33 -10.46 11.56
C GLU A 176 11.43 -9.88 12.99
N SER A 177 11.72 -8.58 13.12
CA SER A 177 11.75 -7.91 14.43
C SER A 177 10.37 -7.79 15.09
N VAL A 178 9.28 -7.85 14.32
CA VAL A 178 7.90 -7.68 14.80
C VAL A 178 7.29 -9.00 15.27
N ASP A 179 7.70 -10.14 14.71
CA ASP A 179 7.19 -11.47 15.07
C ASP A 179 7.85 -12.06 16.35
N GLN A 180 8.82 -11.36 16.97
CA GLN A 180 9.50 -11.77 18.21
C GLN A 180 8.95 -11.13 19.50
N CYS A 181 7.86 -10.37 19.44
CA CYS A 181 7.19 -9.76 20.61
C CYS A 181 5.79 -10.34 20.85
#